data_AF-A0A2E9FCG1-F1
#
_entry.id   AF-A0A2E9FCG1-F1
#
_cell.length_a   1.000
_cell.length_b   1.000
_cell.length_c   1.000
_cell.angle_alpha   90.00
_cell.angle_beta   90.00
_cell.angle_gamma   90.00
#
_symmetry.space_group_name_H-M   'P 1'
#
loop_
_entity.id
_entity.type
_entity.pdbx_description
1 polymer ?
#
loop_
_entity_poly.entity_id
_entity_poly.type
_entity_poly.pdbx_seq_one_letter_code
_entity_poly.pdbx_strand_id
1 'polypeptide(L)' 'MKKYEVIVVGIGAVGSAVCYHLPKRGVRVLGIEKFDIPNAKGSSHGFSRQTKISVYVGGTSNY' A
#
# COMPACT_ATOMS: atom_id res chain seq x y z
N MET A 1 7.51 21.66 17.55
CA MET A 1 7.33 20.22 17.22
C MET A 1 6.44 20.11 15.99
N LYS A 2 6.80 19.28 14.99
CA LYS A 2 5.90 18.97 13.87
C LYS A 2 4.83 17.98 14.34
N LYS A 3 3.55 18.28 14.09
CA LYS A 3 2.42 17.36 14.37
C LYS A 3 2.06 16.59 13.10
N TYR A 4 2.04 15.27 13.21
CA TYR A 4 1.53 14.37 12.17
C TYR A 4 0.16 13.84 12.59
N GLU A 5 -0.69 13.58 11.60
CA GLU A 5 -2.04 13.02 11.80
C GLU A 5 -2.02 11.50 11.66
N VAL A 6 -1.12 10.97 10.83
CA VAL A 6 -0.93 9.53 10.64
C VAL A 6 0.57 9.21 10.69
N ILE A 7 0.91 8.14 11.41
CA ILE A 7 2.25 7.56 11.42
C ILE A 7 2.17 6.16 10.80
N VAL A 8 2.98 5.92 9.77
CA VAL A 8 3.09 4.63 9.09
C VAL A 8 4.42 4.00 9.48
N VAL A 9 4.38 2.85 10.13
CA VAL A 9 5.56 2.05 10.48
C VAL A 9 5.68 0.90 9.48
N GLY A 10 6.74 0.92 8.70
CA GLY A 10 6.95 0.04 7.55
C GLY A 10 6.43 0.66 6.24
N ILE A 11 7.34 1.11 5.38
CA ILE A 11 7.03 1.73 4.09
C ILE A 11 7.30 0.73 2.94
N GLY A 12 6.75 -0.48 3.07
CA GLY A 12 6.69 -1.48 1.99
C GLY A 12 5.60 -1.17 0.96
N ALA A 13 5.11 -2.17 0.23
CA ALA A 13 4.08 -1.98 -0.81
C ALA A 13 2.82 -1.23 -0.30
N VAL A 14 2.31 -1.61 0.88
CA VAL A 14 1.12 -0.96 1.46
C VAL A 14 1.47 0.39 2.09
N GLY A 15 2.52 0.45 2.90
CA GLY A 15 2.90 1.68 3.60
C GLY A 15 3.27 2.82 2.66
N SER A 16 3.97 2.53 1.56
CA SER A 16 4.29 3.51 0.52
C SER A 16 3.03 4.05 -0.16
N ALA A 17 2.02 3.20 -0.42
CA ALA A 17 0.74 3.66 -0.94
C ALA A 17 0.03 4.61 0.02
N VAL A 18 0.09 4.35 1.33
CA VAL A 18 -0.46 5.27 2.35
C VAL A 18 0.29 6.61 2.34
N CYS A 19 1.63 6.57 2.35
CA CYS A 19 2.48 7.77 2.28
C CYS A 19 2.31 8.56 0.98
N TYR A 20 1.83 7.94 -0.09
CA TYR A 20 1.52 8.61 -1.35
C TYR A 20 0.12 9.21 -1.39
N HIS A 21 -0.90 8.47 -0.98
CA HIS A 21 -2.30 8.84 -1.18
C HIS A 21 -2.88 9.76 -0.09
N LEU A 22 -2.42 9.65 1.16
CA LEU A 22 -2.94 10.47 2.26
C LEU A 22 -2.48 11.93 2.19
N PRO A 23 -1.21 12.27 1.90
CA PRO A 23 -0.80 13.66 1.71
C PRO A 23 -1.56 14.38 0.60
N LYS A 24 -1.93 13.67 -0.47
CA LYS A 24 -2.78 14.20 -1.56
C LYS A 24 -4.19 14.58 -1.11
N ARG A 25 -4.64 14.08 0.04
CA ARG A 25 -5.93 14.43 0.66
C ARG A 25 -5.77 15.44 1.81
N GLY A 26 -4.60 16.08 1.94
CA GLY A 26 -4.32 17.09 2.96
C GLY A 26 -3.86 16.54 4.31
N VAL A 27 -3.62 15.23 4.43
CA VAL A 27 -3.23 14.59 5.69
C VAL A 27 -1.71 14.66 5.88
N ARG A 28 -1.25 15.14 7.04
CA ARG A 28 0.18 15.15 7.40
C ARG A 28 0.61 13.77 7.86
N VAL A 29 1.37 13.06 7.01
CA VAL A 29 1.83 11.69 7.27
C VAL A 29 3.32 11.66 7.55
N LEU A 30 3.72 10.88 8.57
CA LEU A 30 5.10 10.49 8.81
C LEU A 30 5.25 9.00 8.48
N GLY A 31 6.11 8.68 7.52
CA GLY A 31 6.54 7.31 7.26
C GLY A 31 7.85 7.00 7.96
N ILE A 32 7.97 5.80 8.53
CA ILE A 32 9.20 5.26 9.12
C ILE A 32 9.46 3.88 8.53
N GLU A 33 10.65 3.66 7.96
CA GLU A 33 11.09 2.36 7.45
C GLU A 33 12.43 1.99 8.11
N LYS A 34 12.62 0.69 8.40
CA LYS A 34 13.84 0.15 9.02
C LYS A 34 15.01 0.14 8.03
N PHE A 35 14.72 -0.04 6.74
CA PHE A 35 15.71 -0.11 5.66
C PHE A 35 15.55 1.05 4.66
N ASP A 36 16.32 1.04 3.57
CA ASP A 36 16.08 1.96 2.46
C ASP A 36 14.83 1.58 1.66
N ILE A 37 14.34 2.52 0.86
CA ILE A 37 13.19 2.33 -0.02
C ILE A 37 13.66 2.58 -1.46
N PRO A 38 13.63 1.56 -2.36
CA PRO A 38 13.25 0.16 -2.14
C PRO A 38 14.36 -0.68 -1.47
N ASN A 39 13.98 -1.79 -0.83
CA ASN A 39 14.94 -2.77 -0.29
C ASN A 39 14.58 -4.22 -0.64
N ALA A 40 15.58 -5.10 -0.56
CA ALA A 40 15.43 -6.55 -0.79
C ALA A 40 15.11 -7.35 0.47
N LYS A 41 14.95 -6.70 1.63
CA LYS A 41 14.78 -7.36 2.94
C LYS A 41 13.31 -7.49 3.37
N GLY A 42 12.39 -6.86 2.65
CA GLY A 42 10.94 -6.95 2.87
C GLY A 42 10.20 -7.75 1.80
N SER A 43 8.93 -8.05 2.02
CA SER A 43 8.08 -8.87 1.13
C SER A 43 7.71 -8.24 -0.21
N SER A 44 8.13 -6.99 -0.45
CA SER A 44 7.84 -6.24 -1.68
C SER A 44 8.97 -6.31 -2.72
N HIS A 45 10.08 -7.00 -2.43
CA HIS A 45 11.23 -7.12 -3.32
C HIS A 45 10.93 -7.92 -4.61
N GLY A 46 11.84 -7.91 -5.57
CA GLY A 46 11.66 -8.64 -6.84
C GLY A 46 10.86 -7.83 -7.87
N PHE A 47 10.82 -8.33 -9.09
CA PHE A 47 10.46 -7.51 -10.25
C PHE A 47 8.96 -7.37 -10.51
N SER A 48 8.14 -8.37 -10.13
CA SER A 48 6.71 -8.39 -10.48
C SER A 48 5.85 -8.95 -9.34
N ARG A 49 4.55 -8.63 -9.40
CA ARG A 49 3.49 -9.19 -8.54
C ARG A 49 2.25 -9.42 -9.38
N GLN A 50 1.57 -10.53 -9.14
CA GLN A 50 0.32 -10.86 -9.83
C GLN A 50 -0.87 -10.21 -9.10
N THR A 51 -1.76 -9.59 -9.87
CA THR A 51 -3.08 -9.16 -9.40
C THR A 51 -4.14 -9.84 -10.27
N LYS A 52 -5.17 -10.42 -9.65
CA LYS A 52 -6.22 -11.16 -10.34
C LYS A 52 -7.58 -10.77 -9.78
N ILE A 53 -8.56 -10.62 -10.67
CA ILE A 53 -9.98 -10.64 -10.34
C ILE A 53 -10.57 -11.99 -10.77
N SER A 54 -11.59 -12.48 -10.07
CA SER A 54 -12.30 -13.68 -10.52
C SER A 54 -13.08 -13.37 -11.81
N VAL A 55 -13.23 -14.38 -12.66
CA VAL A 55 -14.15 -14.29 -13.78
C VAL A 55 -15.56 -14.31 -13.21
N TYR A 56 -16.39 -13.32 -13.56
CA TYR A 56 -17.82 -13.38 -13.29
C TYR A 56 -18.43 -14.46 -14.19
N VAL A 57 -18.86 -15.56 -13.59
CA VAL A 57 -19.70 -16.56 -14.25
C VAL A 57 -21.10 -16.30 -13.72
N GLY A 58 -21.94 -15.68 -14.55
CA GLY A 58 -23.31 -15.36 -14.17
C GLY A 58 -24.02 -16.59 -13.60
N GLY A 59 -24.69 -16.42 -12.46
CA GLY A 59 -25.58 -17.45 -11.96
C GLY A 59 -26.70 -17.66 -12.98
N THR A 60 -26.98 -18.91 -13.33
CA THR A 60 -28.21 -19.26 -14.05
C THR A 60 -29.40 -18.93 -13.15
N SER A 61 -29.92 -17.71 -13.23
CA SER A 61 -31.21 -17.37 -12.62
C SER A 61 -32.30 -18.02 -13.46
N ASN A 62 -32.88 -19.10 -12.95
CA ASN A 62 -34.17 -19.65 -13.42
C ASN A 62 -35.32 -19.18 -12.50
N TYR A 63 -35.24 -17.94 -12.04
CA TYR A 63 -36.32 -17.19 -11.39
C TYR A 63 -36.39 -15.80 -12.03
#